data_AF-A0A327Y666-F1
#
_entry.id   AF-A0A327Y666-F1
#
_cell.length_a   1.000
_cell.length_b   1.000
_cell.length_c   1.000
_cell.angle_alpha   90.00
_cell.angle_beta   90.00
_cell.angle_gamma   90.00
#
_symmetry.space_group_name_H-M   'P 1'
#
loop_
_entity.id
_entity.type
_entity.pdbx_description
1 polymer ?
#
loop_
_entity_poly.entity_id
_entity_poly.type
_entity_poly.pdbx_seq_one_letter_code
_entity_poly.pdbx_strand_id
1 'polypeptide(L)'
;MVIIALTRNGKKNKPLSLDFKVGPAGEYFYNKNKHPQDYPDAKLLNEEVNFIQGEFQKYFFTIRAYHFNGTSLRDVDLFSTEAELLQMLRDENVNVSDLTTAQTYHLRKIEYNLRNGGSGRSKENTEYHLNKIKMMSKI
;
A
#
# COMPACT_ATOMS: atom_id res chain seq x y z
N MET A 1 -4.18 8.78 9.32
CA MET A 1 -2.88 9.04 9.99
C MET A 1 -1.93 7.92 9.59
N VAL A 2 -0.66 8.22 9.30
CA VAL A 2 0.34 7.18 8.98
C VAL A 2 1.28 7.04 10.18
N ILE A 3 1.52 5.80 10.63
CA ILE A 3 2.48 5.50 11.71
C ILE A 3 3.62 4.69 11.11
N ILE A 4 4.85 5.09 11.45
CA ILE A 4 6.09 4.43 11.06
C ILE A 4 6.75 3.88 12.32
N ALA A 5 6.82 2.56 12.43
CA ALA A 5 7.56 1.87 13.49
C ALA A 5 8.97 1.54 12.99
N LEU A 6 10.00 1.98 13.72
CA LEU A 6 11.41 1.77 13.38
C LEU A 6 12.06 0.89 14.44
N THR A 7 12.73 -0.17 14.00
CA THR A 7 13.48 -1.07 14.87
C THR A 7 14.90 -1.22 14.35
N ARG A 8 15.88 -1.24 15.25
CA ARG A 8 17.29 -1.44 14.90
C ARG A 8 17.67 -2.89 15.16
N ASN A 9 17.31 -3.78 14.23
CA ASN A 9 17.60 -5.22 14.34
C ASN A 9 18.57 -5.74 13.26
N GLY A 10 18.99 -4.88 12.31
CA GLY A 10 19.85 -5.26 11.19
C GLY A 10 21.31 -5.47 11.61
N LYS A 11 21.88 -6.63 11.28
CA LYS A 11 23.30 -6.93 11.53
C LYS A 11 24.25 -6.26 10.51
N LYS A 12 23.75 -5.90 9.34
CA LYS A 12 24.53 -5.36 8.20
C LYS A 12 23.87 -4.10 7.66
N ASN A 13 24.65 -3.23 7.03
CA ASN A 13 24.10 -2.07 6.31
C ASN A 13 23.44 -2.53 5.00
N LYS A 14 22.16 -2.21 4.85
CA LYS A 14 21.36 -2.48 3.65
C LYS A 14 21.08 -1.18 2.88
N PRO A 15 21.00 -1.21 1.54
CA PRO A 15 20.38 -0.11 0.79
C PRO A 15 18.90 0.01 1.16
N LEU A 16 18.27 1.14 0.85
CA LEU A 16 16.83 1.32 1.07
C LEU A 16 16.07 0.30 0.23
N SER A 17 15.26 -0.54 0.86
CA SER A 17 14.32 -1.44 0.20
C SER A 17 12.93 -1.24 0.77
N LEU A 18 11.92 -1.33 -0.10
CA LEU A 18 10.51 -1.21 0.24
C LEU A 18 9.77 -2.40 -0.36
N ASP A 19 9.13 -3.17 0.50
CA ASP A 19 8.25 -4.28 0.15
C ASP A 19 6.82 -3.96 0.57
N PHE A 20 5.90 -4.07 -0.37
CA PHE A 20 4.48 -4.01 -0.09
C PHE A 20 4.01 -5.36 0.44
N LYS A 21 3.28 -5.34 1.55
CA LYS A 21 2.80 -6.54 2.25
C LYS A 21 1.33 -6.42 2.56
N VAL A 22 0.68 -7.57 2.69
CA VAL A 22 -0.68 -7.73 3.20
C VAL A 22 -0.58 -8.47 4.53
N GLY A 23 -1.37 -8.08 5.52
CA GLY A 23 -1.42 -8.79 6.79
C GLY A 23 -2.61 -8.37 7.65
N PRO A 24 -2.79 -9.01 8.81
CA PRO A 24 -3.98 -8.79 9.63
C PRO A 24 -4.06 -7.33 10.10
N ALA A 25 -5.27 -6.80 10.08
CA ALA A 25 -5.58 -5.49 10.64
C ALA A 25 -5.74 -5.57 12.15
N GLY A 26 -5.30 -4.51 12.83
CA GLY A 26 -5.45 -4.34 14.27
C GLY A 26 -6.27 -3.12 14.64
N GLU A 27 -6.94 -3.18 15.78
CA GLU A 27 -7.59 -2.04 16.40
C GLU A 27 -7.01 -1.82 17.79
N TYR A 28 -6.60 -0.58 18.07
CA TYR A 28 -5.84 -0.21 19.26
C TYR A 28 -6.62 0.79 20.12
N PHE A 29 -6.71 0.50 21.41
CA PHE A 29 -7.50 1.25 22.37
C PHE A 29 -6.59 1.90 23.42
N TYR A 30 -6.91 3.14 23.74
CA TYR A 30 -6.26 3.83 24.85
C TYR A 30 -6.72 3.23 26.18
N ASN A 31 -5.77 2.87 27.05
CA ASN A 31 -6.04 2.40 28.39
C ASN A 31 -5.31 3.27 29.41
N LYS A 32 -6.06 4.10 30.13
CA LYS A 32 -5.55 5.05 31.13
C LYS A 32 -4.87 4.39 32.34
N ASN A 33 -5.08 3.09 32.55
CA ASN A 33 -4.52 2.36 33.70
C ASN A 33 -3.16 1.72 33.37
N LYS A 34 -2.75 1.73 32.10
CA LYS A 34 -1.44 1.21 31.67
C LYS A 34 -0.36 2.29 31.76
N HIS A 35 0.89 1.88 31.91
CA HIS A 35 2.01 2.81 31.87
C HIS A 35 2.15 3.40 30.45
N PRO A 36 2.57 4.67 30.27
CA PRO A 36 2.66 5.28 28.94
C PRO A 36 3.61 4.60 27.94
N GLN A 37 4.51 3.76 28.44
CA GLN A 37 5.43 2.97 27.61
C GLN A 37 4.91 1.56 27.30
N ASP A 38 3.80 1.15 27.93
CA ASP A 38 3.19 -0.15 27.65
C ASP A 38 2.47 -0.12 26.30
N TYR A 39 2.36 -1.29 25.68
CA TYR A 39 1.55 -1.43 24.48
C TYR A 39 0.07 -1.15 24.78
N PRO A 40 -0.64 -0.45 23.87
CA PRO A 40 -2.08 -0.24 23.98
C PRO A 40 -2.82 -1.59 23.99
N ASP A 41 -4.06 -1.57 24.47
CA ASP A 41 -4.93 -2.74 24.27
C ASP A 41 -5.18 -2.90 22.78
N ALA A 42 -5.07 -4.13 22.29
CA ALA A 42 -5.16 -4.43 20.87
C ALA A 42 -6.14 -5.56 20.62
N LYS A 43 -6.90 -5.44 19.53
CA LYS A 43 -7.79 -6.46 19.01
C LYS A 43 -7.42 -6.73 17.55
N LEU A 44 -7.23 -8.00 17.19
CA LEU A 44 -7.14 -8.39 15.79
C LEU A 44 -8.52 -8.32 15.14
N LEU A 45 -8.58 -7.74 13.95
CA LEU A 45 -9.78 -7.68 13.14
C LEU A 45 -9.82 -8.87 12.18
N ASN A 46 -11.02 -9.24 11.72
CA ASN A 46 -11.20 -10.30 10.73
C ASN A 46 -11.09 -9.76 9.30
N GLU A 47 -10.08 -8.92 9.06
CA GLU A 47 -9.77 -8.31 7.77
C GLU A 47 -8.26 -8.14 7.64
N GLU A 48 -7.78 -8.08 6.39
CA GLU A 48 -6.39 -7.80 6.08
C GLU A 48 -6.25 -6.40 5.53
N VAL A 49 -5.12 -5.76 5.84
CA VAL A 49 -4.76 -4.45 5.30
C VAL A 49 -3.38 -4.50 4.69
N ASN A 50 -3.20 -3.61 3.74
CA ASN A 50 -1.93 -3.40 3.10
C ASN A 50 -1.03 -2.45 3.91
N PHE A 51 0.26 -2.76 3.92
CA PHE A 51 1.28 -1.99 4.61
C PHE A 51 2.63 -2.07 3.90
N ILE A 52 3.55 -1.14 4.21
CA ILE A 52 4.91 -1.17 3.67
C ILE A 52 5.85 -1.68 4.75
N GLN A 53 6.73 -2.58 4.34
CA GLN A 53 7.86 -3.03 5.12
C GLN A 53 9.14 -2.56 4.43
N GLY A 54 10.11 -2.06 5.17
CA GLY A 54 11.35 -1.61 4.57
C GLY A 54 12.57 -1.86 5.42
N GLU A 55 13.72 -1.88 4.75
CA GLU A 55 15.03 -1.95 5.38
C GLU A 55 15.88 -0.77 4.91
N PHE A 56 16.64 -0.17 5.80
CA PHE A 56 17.65 0.82 5.45
C PHE A 56 18.77 0.82 6.48
N GLN A 57 20.02 0.72 6.03
CA GLN A 57 21.19 0.52 6.89
C GLN A 57 20.96 -0.67 7.83
N LYS A 58 20.91 -0.45 9.15
CA LYS A 58 20.66 -1.47 10.19
C LYS A 58 19.22 -1.42 10.73
N TYR A 59 18.36 -0.65 10.10
CA TYR A 59 16.98 -0.43 10.52
C TYR A 59 16.03 -1.25 9.67
N PHE A 60 15.04 -1.79 10.35
CA PHE A 60 13.84 -2.36 9.77
C PHE A 60 12.67 -1.48 10.20
N PHE A 61 11.80 -1.14 9.26
CA PHE A 61 10.63 -0.34 9.55
C PHE A 61 9.37 -0.89 8.91
N THR A 62 8.26 -0.54 9.54
CA THR A 62 6.92 -0.86 9.06
C THR A 62 6.11 0.42 9.03
N ILE A 63 5.47 0.68 7.90
CA ILE A 63 4.58 1.83 7.69
C ILE A 63 3.17 1.27 7.56
N ARG A 64 2.27 1.74 8.43
CA ARG A 64 0.85 1.37 8.44
C ARG A 64 -0.02 2.63 8.50
N ALA A 65 -1.24 2.54 7.97
CA ALA A 65 -2.20 3.63 8.01
C ALA A 65 -3.29 3.34 9.03
N TYR A 66 -3.67 4.36 9.79
CA TYR A 66 -4.67 4.28 10.84
C TYR A 66 -5.73 5.35 10.67
N HIS A 67 -6.98 4.98 10.93
CA HIS A 67 -8.09 5.89 11.08
C HIS A 67 -8.51 5.96 12.55
N PHE A 68 -8.59 7.17 13.10
CA PHE A 68 -9.14 7.39 14.44
C PHE A 68 -10.65 7.61 14.31
N ASN A 69 -11.44 6.73 14.90
CA ASN A 69 -12.91 6.77 14.81
C ASN A 69 -13.57 7.48 16.01
N GLY A 70 -12.77 8.10 16.89
CA GLY A 70 -13.24 8.73 18.13
C GLY A 70 -13.00 7.91 19.39
N THR A 71 -12.87 6.58 19.28
CA THR A 71 -12.65 5.69 20.43
C THR A 71 -11.39 4.83 20.30
N SER A 72 -10.98 4.49 19.08
CA SER A 72 -9.86 3.61 18.79
C SER A 72 -9.08 4.06 17.55
N LEU A 73 -7.85 3.56 17.43
CA LEU A 73 -7.08 3.61 16.18
C LEU A 73 -7.27 2.29 15.45
N ARG A 74 -7.95 2.32 14.31
CA ARG A 74 -8.15 1.16 13.45
C ARG A 74 -7.17 1.19 12.30
N ASP A 75 -6.45 0.09 12.08
CA ASP A 75 -5.63 -0.11 10.87
C ASP A 75 -6.54 -0.03 9.65
N VAL A 76 -6.11 0.70 8.63
CA VAL A 76 -6.79 0.84 7.35
C VAL A 76 -5.78 0.58 6.25
N ASP A 77 -6.27 0.29 5.04
CA ASP A 77 -5.38 0.13 3.91
C ASP A 77 -4.49 1.37 3.73
N LEU A 78 -3.18 1.14 3.75
CA LEU A 78 -2.20 2.17 3.42
C LEU A 78 -2.29 2.59 1.94
N PHE A 79 -2.84 1.73 1.09
CA PHE A 79 -2.88 2.00 -0.35
C PHE A 79 -3.91 3.06 -0.72
N SER A 80 -3.42 4.08 -1.41
CA SER A 80 -4.19 4.75 -2.43
C SER A 80 -4.19 3.90 -3.70
N THR A 81 -5.21 4.08 -4.53
CA THR A 81 -5.29 3.46 -5.87
C THR A 81 -4.15 3.83 -6.79
N GLU A 82 -3.45 4.94 -6.51
CA GLU A 82 -2.25 5.34 -7.24
C GLU A 82 -1.08 4.41 -6.93
N ALA A 83 -0.94 3.95 -5.69
CA ALA A 83 0.12 3.02 -5.32
C ALA A 83 -0.17 1.59 -5.80
N GLU A 84 -1.44 1.16 -5.87
CA GLU A 84 -1.83 -0.08 -6.56
C GLU A 84 -1.55 0.01 -8.08
N LEU A 85 -1.87 1.14 -8.72
CA LEU A 85 -1.54 1.40 -10.12
C LEU A 85 -0.03 1.36 -10.36
N LEU A 86 0.76 2.06 -9.54
CA LEU A 86 2.23 2.09 -9.69
C LEU A 86 2.84 0.70 -9.50
N GLN A 87 2.33 -0.07 -8.54
CA GLN A 87 2.76 -1.45 -8.32
C GLN A 87 2.45 -2.33 -9.54
N MET A 88 1.25 -2.23 -10.10
CA MET A 88 0.83 -2.95 -11.32
C MET A 88 1.72 -2.61 -12.52
N LEU A 89 2.04 -1.32 -12.72
CA LEU A 89 2.91 -0.88 -13.80
C LEU A 89 4.34 -1.40 -13.62
N ARG A 90 4.85 -1.40 -12.39
CA ARG A 90 6.17 -1.94 -12.06
C ARG A 90 6.26 -3.43 -12.39
N ASP A 91 5.27 -4.22 -11.97
CA ASP A 91 5.27 -5.68 -12.16
C ASP A 91 5.20 -6.04 -13.66
N GLU A 92 4.60 -5.17 -14.47
CA GLU A 92 4.52 -5.28 -15.92
C GLU A 92 5.69 -4.59 -16.66
N ASN A 93 6.69 -4.09 -15.94
CA ASN A 93 7.84 -3.33 -16.47
C ASN A 93 7.43 -2.13 -17.35
N VAL A 94 6.32 -1.48 -17.01
CA VAL A 94 5.86 -0.25 -17.66
C VAL A 94 6.45 0.95 -16.91
N ASN A 95 7.35 1.67 -17.57
CA ASN A 95 7.91 2.89 -17.02
C ASN A 95 7.01 4.10 -17.32
N VAL A 96 6.57 4.80 -16.28
CA VAL A 96 5.64 5.95 -16.39
C VAL A 96 6.23 7.09 -17.21
N SER A 97 7.55 7.31 -17.15
CA SER A 97 8.21 8.38 -17.92
C SER A 97 8.12 8.19 -19.44
N ASP A 98 7.90 6.96 -19.88
CA ASP A 98 7.97 6.58 -21.29
C ASP A 98 6.56 6.52 -21.92
N LEU A 99 5.53 6.88 -21.14
CA LEU A 99 4.15 6.84 -21.59
C LEU A 99 3.81 8.03 -22.49
N THR A 100 3.25 7.72 -23.64
CA THR A 100 2.62 8.71 -24.52
C THR A 100 1.34 9.27 -23.91
N THR A 101 0.86 10.39 -24.45
CA THR A 101 -0.44 10.99 -24.07
C THR A 101 -1.60 9.99 -24.24
N ALA A 102 -1.57 9.17 -25.29
CA ALA A 102 -2.60 8.15 -25.54
C ALA A 102 -2.55 7.02 -24.51
N GLN A 103 -1.36 6.60 -24.06
CA GLN A 103 -1.23 5.62 -22.99
C GLN A 103 -1.63 6.20 -21.62
N THR A 104 -1.37 7.49 -21.40
CA THR A 104 -1.80 8.21 -20.19
C THR A 104 -3.33 8.21 -20.04
N TYR A 105 -4.09 8.25 -21.14
CA TYR A 105 -5.54 8.09 -21.10
C TYR A 105 -5.95 6.73 -20.51
N HIS A 106 -5.31 5.64 -20.97
CA HIS A 106 -5.56 4.30 -20.45
C HIS A 106 -5.15 4.15 -18.98
N LEU A 107 -4.04 4.78 -18.60
CA LEU A 107 -3.58 4.82 -17.21
C LEU A 107 -4.64 5.43 -16.27
N ARG A 108 -5.22 6.58 -16.66
CA ARG A 108 -6.30 7.24 -15.90
C ARG A 108 -7.56 6.38 -15.81
N LYS A 109 -7.84 5.56 -16.84
CA LYS A 109 -8.96 4.61 -16.78
C LYS A 109 -8.69 3.46 -15.82
N ILE A 110 -7.47 2.95 -15.77
CA ILE A 110 -7.07 1.97 -14.74
C ILE A 110 -7.24 2.59 -13.35
N GLU A 111 -6.70 3.78 -13.12
CA GLU A 111 -6.82 4.47 -11.84
C GLU A 111 -8.28 4.66 -11.42
N TYR A 112 -9.13 5.10 -12.35
CA TYR A 112 -10.58 5.22 -12.13
C TYR A 112 -11.22 3.88 -11.75
N ASN A 113 -10.87 2.79 -12.45
CA ASN A 113 -11.41 1.47 -12.14
C ASN A 113 -10.97 0.98 -10.75
N LEU A 114 -9.71 1.24 -10.38
CA LEU A 114 -9.19 0.94 -9.05
C LEU A 114 -9.93 1.74 -7.96
N ARG A 115 -10.21 3.03 -8.20
CA ARG A 115 -10.97 3.90 -7.27
C ARG A 115 -12.41 3.46 -7.04
N ASN A 116 -13.03 2.85 -8.04
CA ASN A 116 -14.44 2.46 -7.97
C ASN A 116 -14.68 1.01 -7.54
N GLY A 117 -13.64 0.28 -7.13
CA GLY A 117 -13.74 -0.94 -6.33
C GLY A 117 -14.45 -2.14 -6.99
N GLY A 118 -13.67 -3.09 -7.49
CA GLY A 118 -13.93 -4.53 -7.28
C GLY A 118 -15.05 -5.24 -8.05
N SER A 119 -15.85 -4.58 -8.90
CA SER A 119 -16.75 -5.33 -9.79
C SER A 119 -15.95 -6.14 -10.81
N GLY A 120 -16.42 -7.34 -11.20
CA GLY A 120 -15.75 -8.16 -12.22
C GLY A 120 -15.47 -7.38 -13.51
N ARG A 121 -16.42 -6.52 -13.89
CA ARG A 121 -16.29 -5.57 -15.00
C ARG A 121 -15.15 -4.54 -14.83
N SER A 122 -14.87 -4.11 -13.60
CA SER A 122 -13.74 -3.19 -13.33
C SER A 122 -12.40 -3.89 -13.49
N LYS A 123 -12.29 -5.17 -13.08
CA LYS A 123 -11.08 -5.99 -13.32
C LYS A 123 -10.82 -6.21 -14.80
N GLU A 124 -11.85 -6.64 -15.55
CA GLU A 124 -11.77 -6.82 -17.01
C GLU A 124 -11.37 -5.52 -17.73
N ASN A 125 -11.94 -4.38 -17.34
CA ASN A 125 -11.58 -3.08 -17.91
C ASN A 125 -10.15 -2.66 -17.56
N THR A 126 -9.68 -2.96 -16.34
CA THR A 126 -8.29 -2.71 -15.94
C THR A 126 -7.32 -3.51 -16.79
N GLU A 127 -7.56 -4.81 -16.97
CA GLU A 127 -6.74 -5.66 -17.83
C GLU A 127 -6.76 -5.20 -19.30
N TYR A 128 -7.93 -4.80 -19.81
CA TYR A 128 -8.06 -4.25 -21.15
C TYR A 128 -7.17 -3.01 -21.34
N HIS A 129 -7.22 -2.06 -20.40
CA HIS A 129 -6.43 -0.84 -20.50
C HIS A 129 -4.93 -1.09 -20.30
N LEU A 130 -4.55 -2.01 -19.41
CA LEU A 130 -3.16 -2.42 -19.22
C LEU A 130 -2.59 -3.05 -20.50
N ASN A 131 -3.35 -3.92 -21.15
CA ASN A 131 -2.96 -4.51 -22.43
C ASN A 131 -2.80 -3.47 -23.54
N LYS A 132 -3.65 -2.44 -23.57
CA LYS A 132 -3.50 -1.32 -24.53
C LYS A 132 -2.19 -0.55 -24.29
N ILE A 133 -1.86 -0.25 -23.04
CA ILE A 133 -0.58 0.40 -22.69
C ILE A 133 0.61 -0.43 -23.19
N LYS A 134 0.60 -1.75 -22.94
CA LYS A 134 1.66 -2.68 -23.35
C LYS A 134 1.77 -2.83 -24.87
N MET A 135 0.66 -2.97 -25.58
CA MET A 135 0.66 -3.08 -27.05
C MET A 135 1.22 -1.82 -27.71
N MET A 136 0.91 -0.64 -27.17
CA MET A 136 1.42 0.64 -27.67
C MET A 136 2.89 0.90 -27.32
N SER A 137 3.44 0.14 -26.37
CA SER A 137 4.87 0.20 -25.99
C SER A 137 5.75 -0.73 -26.83
N LYS A 138 5.15 -1.70 -27.55
CA LYS A 138 5.86 -2.54 -28.52
C LYS A 138 5.95 -1.79 -29.84
N ILE A 139 6.98 -0.95 -29.98
CA ILE A 139 7.50 -0.47 -31.27
C ILE A 139 8.92 -0.98 -31.39
#